data_AF-M4VS36-F1
#
_entry.id   AF-M4VS36-F1
#
_cell.length_a   1.000
_cell.length_b   1.000
_cell.length_c   1.000
_cell.angle_alpha   90.00
_cell.angle_beta   90.00
_cell.angle_gamma   90.00
#
_symmetry.space_group_name_H-M   'P 1'
#
loop_
_entity.id
_entity.type
_entity.pdbx_description
1 polymer ?
#
loop_
_entity_poly.entity_id
_entity_poly.type
_entity_poly.pdbx_seq_one_letter_code
_entity_poly.pdbx_strand_id
1 'polypeptide(L)'
;MLSSLRVTASTLVLFFSLNLFAGLSEDYHALKNSGKNFQAIGTICELVAQLRFQEQYPEPEYRVVTGIAYNDTVRTIGELDLIVFDQQENKALLVGEVKCWKDPKGGLAKARDQRQRFLNHLRSNKPIRFKYLENPSEPFDKAQFIDVTEFISIAQKGTARVGFDYEFDYTLDELMQLRADIMSCQKSGECQRPQ
;
A
#
# COMPACT_ATOMS: atom_id res chain seq x y z
N MET A 1 -36.28 53.38 -32.42
CA MET A 1 -35.23 52.48 -32.94
C MET A 1 -33.96 52.73 -32.15
N LEU A 2 -33.67 51.91 -31.13
CA LEU A 2 -32.37 51.82 -30.47
C LEU A 2 -32.23 50.36 -29.99
N SER A 3 -31.34 49.62 -30.65
CA SER A 3 -31.01 48.24 -30.34
C SER A 3 -29.98 48.21 -29.21
N SER A 4 -30.30 47.55 -28.10
CA SER A 4 -29.33 47.27 -27.04
C SER A 4 -28.89 45.82 -27.09
N LEU A 5 -27.60 45.66 -27.37
CA LEU A 5 -26.82 44.43 -27.48
C LEU A 5 -26.94 43.57 -26.20
N ARG A 6 -27.13 42.27 -26.40
CA ARG A 6 -26.94 41.25 -25.35
C ARG A 6 -25.44 40.96 -25.23
N VAL A 7 -24.88 41.10 -24.03
CA VAL A 7 -23.59 40.50 -23.66
C VAL A 7 -23.89 39.42 -22.64
N THR A 8 -23.98 38.18 -23.09
CA THR A 8 -23.96 37.01 -22.22
C THR A 8 -22.50 36.71 -21.87
N ALA A 9 -22.10 37.06 -20.65
CA ALA A 9 -20.82 36.64 -20.09
C ALA A 9 -20.89 35.14 -19.76
N SER A 10 -20.27 34.31 -20.60
CA SER A 10 -20.04 32.91 -20.30
C SER A 10 -18.86 32.80 -19.34
N THR A 11 -19.14 32.72 -18.03
CA THR A 11 -18.15 32.39 -17.01
C THR A 11 -17.88 30.89 -17.06
N LEU A 12 -16.95 30.46 -17.91
CA LEU A 12 -16.45 29.08 -17.90
C LEU A 12 -15.48 28.95 -16.70
N VAL A 13 -16.00 28.45 -15.58
CA VAL A 13 -15.18 28.26 -14.38
C VAL A 13 -14.32 27.00 -14.56
N LEU A 14 -13.01 27.19 -14.70
CA LEU A 14 -12.01 26.12 -14.62
C LEU A 14 -11.93 25.58 -13.18
N PHE A 15 -12.63 24.49 -12.89
CA PHE A 15 -12.58 23.75 -11.61
C PHE A 15 -12.06 22.31 -11.79
N PHE A 16 -10.91 22.11 -12.44
CA PHE A 16 -10.42 20.74 -12.69
C PHE A 16 -8.98 20.42 -12.24
N SER A 17 -8.38 21.20 -11.33
CA SER A 17 -6.98 20.95 -10.92
C SER A 17 -6.68 20.90 -9.42
N LEU A 18 -7.68 21.04 -8.54
CA LEU A 18 -7.43 21.11 -7.09
C LEU A 18 -7.39 19.74 -6.37
N ASN A 19 -7.88 18.67 -6.99
CA ASN A 19 -8.00 17.38 -6.28
C ASN A 19 -6.68 16.62 -6.14
N LEU A 20 -5.73 16.78 -7.07
CA LEU A 20 -4.48 16.00 -7.06
C LEU A 20 -3.51 16.41 -5.95
N PHE A 21 -3.43 17.70 -5.63
CA PHE A 21 -2.56 18.20 -4.56
C PHE A 21 -3.08 17.90 -3.16
N ALA A 22 -4.40 17.68 -3.02
CA ALA A 22 -5.00 17.34 -1.74
C ALA A 22 -4.56 15.94 -1.27
N GLY A 23 -4.62 14.93 -2.15
CA GLY A 23 -4.30 13.54 -1.78
C GLY A 23 -2.87 13.35 -1.30
N LEU A 24 -1.88 13.87 -2.03
CA LEU A 24 -0.47 13.70 -1.66
C LEU A 24 -0.15 14.37 -0.30
N SER A 25 -0.75 15.53 -0.06
CA SER A 25 -0.61 16.26 1.20
C SER A 25 -1.28 15.51 2.36
N GLU A 26 -2.45 14.95 2.14
CA GLU A 26 -3.18 14.15 3.13
C GLU A 26 -2.36 12.92 3.55
N ASP A 27 -1.85 12.16 2.59
CA ASP A 27 -1.02 11.00 2.90
C ASP A 27 0.29 11.39 3.57
N TYR A 28 0.89 12.53 3.19
CA TYR A 28 2.04 13.06 3.93
C TYR A 28 1.69 13.26 5.41
N HIS A 29 0.56 13.92 5.70
CA HIS A 29 0.14 14.14 7.08
C HIS A 29 -0.16 12.84 7.83
N ALA A 30 -0.75 11.85 7.16
CA ALA A 30 -1.02 10.54 7.74
C ALA A 30 0.27 9.76 8.05
N LEU A 31 1.27 9.82 7.16
CA LEU A 31 2.45 8.95 7.22
C LEU A 31 3.67 9.57 7.90
N LYS A 32 3.77 10.89 7.97
CA LYS A 32 5.01 11.57 8.39
C LYS A 32 5.49 11.19 9.80
N ASN A 33 4.57 10.83 10.69
CA ASN A 33 4.87 10.43 12.07
C ASN A 33 4.77 8.91 12.30
N SER A 34 4.76 8.10 11.24
CA SER A 34 4.69 6.64 11.35
C SER A 34 5.94 6.02 11.99
N GLY A 35 7.07 6.74 12.06
CA GLY A 35 8.34 6.19 12.53
C GLY A 35 8.89 5.07 11.64
N LYS A 36 8.46 4.98 10.38
CA LYS A 36 8.93 3.96 9.44
C LYS A 36 10.26 4.32 8.80
N ASN A 37 11.00 3.28 8.37
CA ASN A 37 12.24 3.44 7.64
C ASN A 37 11.98 3.63 6.15
N PHE A 38 11.82 4.88 5.74
CA PHE A 38 11.62 5.24 4.33
C PHE A 38 12.88 5.12 3.46
N GLN A 39 14.05 4.72 4.00
CA GLN A 39 15.21 4.44 3.15
C GLN A 39 14.94 3.25 2.21
N ALA A 40 14.18 2.25 2.68
CA ALA A 40 13.65 1.19 1.84
C ALA A 40 12.57 1.78 0.91
N ILE A 41 12.77 1.64 -0.41
CA ILE A 41 11.89 2.26 -1.42
C ILE A 41 10.47 1.70 -1.34
N GLY A 42 10.31 0.40 -1.03
CA GLY A 42 8.99 -0.27 -0.96
C GLY A 42 8.07 0.31 0.11
N THR A 43 8.64 0.77 1.23
CA THR A 43 7.90 1.21 2.42
C THR A 43 6.88 2.30 2.14
N ILE A 44 7.16 3.27 1.27
CA ILE A 44 6.17 4.32 0.99
C ILE A 44 4.92 3.74 0.31
N CYS A 45 5.09 2.75 -0.54
CA CYS A 45 3.99 2.19 -1.32
C CYS A 45 3.18 1.20 -0.50
N GLU A 46 3.83 0.43 0.37
CA GLU A 46 3.16 -0.41 1.37
C GLU A 46 2.25 0.42 2.27
N LEU A 47 2.75 1.55 2.78
CA LEU A 47 1.97 2.42 3.67
C LEU A 47 0.83 3.16 2.95
N VAL A 48 1.05 3.62 1.70
CA VAL A 48 -0.05 4.18 0.90
C VAL A 48 -1.10 3.10 0.60
N ALA A 49 -0.69 1.86 0.32
CA ALA A 49 -1.63 0.74 0.19
C ALA A 49 -2.40 0.50 1.49
N GLN A 50 -1.73 0.57 2.64
CA GLN A 50 -2.37 0.44 3.95
C GLN A 50 -3.46 1.49 4.14
N LEU A 51 -3.18 2.78 3.88
CA LEU A 51 -4.17 3.86 4.01
C LEU A 51 -5.41 3.59 3.15
N ARG A 52 -5.21 3.27 1.86
CA ARG A 52 -6.34 3.00 0.95
C ARG A 52 -7.15 1.78 1.34
N PHE A 53 -6.49 0.73 1.81
CA PHE A 53 -7.19 -0.48 2.24
C PHE A 53 -7.85 -0.29 3.61
N GLN A 54 -7.36 0.60 4.48
CA GLN A 54 -8.08 0.99 5.70
C GLN A 54 -9.37 1.76 5.39
N GLU A 55 -9.39 2.58 4.34
CA GLU A 55 -10.60 3.24 3.86
C GLU A 55 -11.64 2.21 3.34
N GLN A 56 -11.18 1.19 2.61
CA GLN A 56 -12.04 0.13 2.05
C GLN A 56 -12.46 -0.93 3.08
N TYR A 57 -11.59 -1.22 4.05
CA TYR A 57 -11.76 -2.24 5.09
C TYR A 57 -11.59 -1.59 6.47
N PRO A 58 -12.63 -0.86 6.94
CA PRO A 58 -12.54 -0.11 8.18
C PRO A 58 -12.55 -1.01 9.43
N GLU A 59 -11.97 -0.48 10.51
CA GLU A 59 -12.15 -1.03 11.86
C GLU A 59 -13.58 -0.75 12.38
N PRO A 60 -14.12 -1.57 13.31
CA PRO A 60 -13.47 -2.72 13.95
C PRO A 60 -13.62 -4.05 13.20
N GLU A 61 -14.36 -4.09 12.08
CA GLU A 61 -14.65 -5.33 11.35
C GLU A 61 -13.41 -5.92 10.71
N TYR A 62 -12.52 -5.05 10.23
CA TYR A 62 -11.29 -5.43 9.57
C TYR A 62 -10.06 -4.85 10.26
N ARG A 63 -8.93 -5.48 10.01
CA ARG A 63 -7.62 -4.94 10.36
C ARG A 63 -6.68 -5.05 9.17
N VAL A 64 -6.08 -3.93 8.80
CA VAL A 64 -5.14 -3.83 7.69
C VAL A 64 -3.73 -3.62 8.23
N VAL A 65 -2.83 -4.55 7.92
CA VAL A 65 -1.44 -4.51 8.38
C VAL A 65 -0.47 -4.69 7.21
N THR A 66 0.75 -4.20 7.39
CA THR A 66 1.86 -4.35 6.44
C THR A 66 3.03 -5.06 7.11
N GLY A 67 3.89 -5.72 6.32
CA GLY A 67 5.16 -6.24 6.81
C GLY A 67 5.00 -7.42 7.78
N ILE A 68 4.38 -8.50 7.31
CA ILE A 68 4.44 -9.81 7.99
C ILE A 68 5.48 -10.68 7.29
N ALA A 69 6.62 -10.90 7.95
CA ALA A 69 7.63 -11.84 7.49
C ALA A 69 7.21 -13.28 7.78
N TYR A 70 7.43 -14.19 6.82
CA TYR A 70 7.21 -15.62 7.00
C TYR A 70 8.51 -16.40 6.82
N ASN A 71 8.76 -17.30 7.78
CA ASN A 71 10.05 -17.94 7.99
C ASN A 71 9.87 -19.46 8.06
N ASP A 72 10.88 -20.20 7.61
CA ASP A 72 11.02 -21.60 7.97
C ASP A 72 11.82 -21.73 9.29
N THR A 73 12.36 -22.92 9.56
CA THR A 73 13.19 -23.16 10.75
C THR A 73 14.59 -22.54 10.66
N VAL A 74 15.04 -22.18 9.45
CA VAL A 74 16.42 -21.79 9.14
C VAL A 74 16.54 -20.33 8.71
N ARG A 75 15.55 -19.78 8.00
CA ARG A 75 15.63 -18.47 7.36
C ARG A 75 14.26 -17.85 7.09
N THR A 76 14.29 -16.55 6.78
CA THR A 76 13.15 -15.85 6.17
C THR A 76 12.96 -16.31 4.73
N ILE A 77 11.72 -16.63 4.38
CA ILE A 77 11.32 -17.06 3.03
C ILE A 77 10.79 -15.88 2.22
N GLY A 78 10.09 -14.96 2.89
CA GLY A 78 9.60 -13.73 2.31
C GLY A 78 8.87 -12.88 3.33
N GLU A 79 8.31 -11.80 2.82
CA GLU A 79 7.47 -10.84 3.52
C GLU A 79 6.16 -10.68 2.74
N LEU A 80 5.06 -10.44 3.46
CA LEU A 80 3.77 -10.06 2.92
C LEU A 80 3.61 -8.55 3.05
N ASP A 81 3.42 -7.87 1.94
CA ASP A 81 3.44 -6.42 1.86
C ASP A 81 2.17 -5.80 2.47
N LEU A 82 0.99 -6.38 2.22
CA LEU A 82 -0.30 -5.95 2.75
C LEU A 82 -1.19 -7.16 3.11
N ILE A 83 -1.84 -7.12 4.27
CA ILE A 83 -2.81 -8.15 4.68
C ILE A 83 -4.05 -7.47 5.26
N VAL A 84 -5.23 -7.92 4.83
CA VAL A 84 -6.51 -7.57 5.45
C VAL A 84 -7.01 -8.78 6.22
N PHE A 85 -7.21 -8.61 7.52
CA PHE A 85 -7.84 -9.61 8.39
C PHE A 85 -9.29 -9.25 8.64
N ASP A 86 -10.17 -10.25 8.51
CA ASP A 86 -11.49 -10.24 9.12
C ASP A 86 -11.33 -10.50 10.62
N GLN A 87 -11.78 -9.56 11.46
CA GLN A 87 -11.63 -9.65 12.92
C GLN A 87 -12.62 -10.64 13.55
N GLN A 88 -13.77 -10.90 12.92
CA GLN A 88 -14.76 -11.83 13.44
C GLN A 88 -14.30 -13.28 13.27
N GLU A 89 -13.77 -13.63 12.10
CA GLU A 89 -13.26 -14.96 11.81
C GLU A 89 -11.81 -15.16 12.27
N ASN A 90 -11.11 -14.05 12.57
CA ASN A 90 -9.67 -14.02 12.82
C ASN A 90 -8.89 -14.69 11.66
N LYS A 91 -9.23 -14.33 10.43
CA LYS A 91 -8.64 -14.88 9.20
C LYS A 91 -8.21 -13.78 8.25
N ALA A 92 -7.13 -14.01 7.53
CA ALA A 92 -6.71 -13.17 6.42
C ALA A 92 -7.71 -13.36 5.26
N LEU A 93 -8.41 -12.29 4.92
CA LEU A 93 -9.32 -12.23 3.78
C LEU A 93 -8.54 -12.06 2.48
N LEU A 94 -7.56 -11.14 2.53
CA LEU A 94 -6.81 -10.67 1.37
C LEU A 94 -5.33 -10.55 1.71
N VAL A 95 -4.48 -10.93 0.75
CA VAL A 95 -3.05 -10.64 0.77
C VAL A 95 -2.69 -9.85 -0.49
N GLY A 96 -2.17 -8.64 -0.28
CA GLY A 96 -1.73 -7.74 -1.34
C GLY A 96 -0.21 -7.73 -1.45
N GLU A 97 0.28 -7.86 -2.68
CA GLU A 97 1.70 -7.71 -3.01
C GLU A 97 1.93 -6.36 -3.67
N VAL A 98 2.68 -5.49 -3.01
CA VAL A 98 2.80 -4.07 -3.35
C VAL A 98 4.11 -3.83 -4.10
N LYS A 99 4.05 -3.13 -5.22
CA LYS A 99 5.23 -2.83 -6.04
C LYS A 99 5.25 -1.36 -6.46
N CYS A 100 6.36 -0.71 -6.13
CA CYS A 100 6.75 0.55 -6.75
C CYS A 100 7.96 0.33 -7.63
N TRP A 101 7.70 0.17 -8.92
CA TRP A 101 8.69 -0.36 -9.85
C TRP A 101 8.72 0.42 -11.16
N LYS A 102 9.90 0.82 -11.61
CA LYS A 102 10.08 1.56 -12.88
C LYS A 102 9.64 0.75 -14.10
N ASP A 103 9.80 -0.56 -14.03
CA ASP A 103 9.31 -1.51 -15.04
C ASP A 103 8.07 -2.25 -14.52
N PRO A 104 6.84 -1.84 -14.90
CA PRO A 104 5.63 -2.50 -14.44
C PRO A 104 5.57 -4.01 -14.74
N LYS A 105 6.09 -4.45 -15.90
CA LYS A 105 6.03 -5.88 -16.27
C LYS A 105 6.94 -6.71 -15.36
N GLY A 106 8.16 -6.24 -15.12
CA GLY A 106 9.06 -6.85 -14.14
C GLY A 106 8.52 -6.83 -12.72
N GLY A 107 7.87 -5.73 -12.32
CA GLY A 107 7.17 -5.62 -11.03
C GLY A 107 6.08 -6.68 -10.86
N LEU A 108 5.22 -6.84 -11.87
CA LEU A 108 4.13 -7.82 -11.85
C LEU A 108 4.65 -9.26 -11.83
N ALA A 109 5.71 -9.56 -12.58
CA ALA A 109 6.35 -10.87 -12.56
C ALA A 109 6.85 -11.19 -11.13
N LYS A 110 7.53 -10.25 -10.48
CA LYS A 110 7.97 -10.42 -9.09
C LYS A 110 6.82 -10.60 -8.12
N ALA A 111 5.73 -9.87 -8.30
CA ALA A 111 4.56 -10.00 -7.44
C ALA A 111 3.95 -11.42 -7.52
N ARG A 112 3.85 -11.95 -8.75
CA ARG A 112 3.39 -13.33 -8.99
C ARG A 112 4.33 -14.37 -8.40
N ASP A 113 5.64 -14.16 -8.53
CA ASP A 113 6.65 -15.05 -7.94
C ASP A 113 6.58 -15.06 -6.40
N GLN A 114 6.34 -13.90 -5.77
CA GLN A 114 6.12 -13.80 -4.33
C GLN A 114 4.88 -14.58 -3.91
N ARG A 115 3.75 -14.34 -4.56
CA ARG A 115 2.48 -15.06 -4.32
C ARG A 115 2.68 -16.57 -4.43
N GLN A 116 3.30 -17.04 -5.52
CA GLN A 116 3.54 -18.46 -5.72
C GLN A 116 4.45 -19.03 -4.63
N ARG A 117 5.50 -18.30 -4.24
CA ARG A 117 6.41 -18.73 -3.17
C ARG A 117 5.68 -18.83 -1.84
N PHE A 118 4.84 -17.86 -1.49
CA PHE A 118 4.05 -17.89 -0.27
C PHE A 118 3.09 -19.09 -0.26
N LEU A 119 2.28 -19.25 -1.31
CA LEU A 119 1.33 -20.36 -1.44
C LEU A 119 2.00 -21.73 -1.36
N ASN A 120 3.18 -21.89 -1.98
CA ASN A 120 3.93 -23.13 -1.92
C ASN A 120 4.34 -23.48 -0.48
N HIS A 121 4.78 -22.49 0.31
CA HIS A 121 5.17 -22.73 1.70
C HIS A 121 3.96 -22.97 2.59
N LEU A 122 2.90 -22.19 2.39
CA LEU A 122 1.65 -22.32 3.12
C LEU A 122 1.00 -23.69 2.93
N ARG A 123 0.98 -24.21 1.69
CA ARG A 123 0.43 -25.54 1.37
C ARG A 123 1.35 -26.70 1.74
N SER A 124 2.62 -26.44 2.04
CA SER A 124 3.54 -27.48 2.46
C SER A 124 3.27 -27.95 3.90
N ASN A 125 3.69 -29.18 4.21
CA ASN A 125 3.69 -29.70 5.58
C ASN A 125 4.86 -29.18 6.41
N LYS A 126 5.69 -28.29 5.86
CA LYS A 126 6.83 -27.72 6.60
C LYS A 126 6.33 -26.69 7.62
N PRO A 127 7.01 -26.55 8.77
CA PRO A 127 6.74 -25.47 9.71
C PRO A 127 6.93 -24.11 9.04
N ILE A 128 5.98 -23.20 9.28
CA ILE A 128 6.04 -21.80 8.88
C ILE A 128 5.76 -20.95 10.10
N ARG A 129 6.58 -19.92 10.32
CA ARG A 129 6.42 -18.96 11.43
C ARG A 129 6.26 -17.56 10.86
N PHE A 130 5.22 -16.87 11.31
CA PHE A 130 4.96 -15.50 10.95
C PHE A 130 5.53 -14.57 12.03
N LYS A 131 6.12 -13.47 11.60
CA LYS A 131 6.65 -12.41 12.45
C LYS A 131 6.15 -11.09 11.93
N TYR A 132 5.36 -10.40 12.74
CA TYR A 132 4.98 -9.03 12.45
C TYR A 132 6.17 -8.10 12.70
N LEU A 133 6.56 -7.34 11.68
CA LEU A 133 7.75 -6.50 11.77
C LEU A 133 7.52 -5.26 12.63
N GLU A 134 6.27 -4.79 12.76
CA GLU A 134 5.93 -3.62 13.55
C GLU A 134 5.78 -3.93 15.04
N ASN A 135 5.20 -5.09 15.35
CA ASN A 135 5.07 -5.58 16.71
C ASN A 135 5.46 -7.06 16.79
N PRO A 136 6.77 -7.37 16.98
CA PRO A 136 7.26 -8.75 17.02
C PRO A 136 6.68 -9.62 18.15
N SER A 137 6.06 -9.02 19.16
CA SER A 137 5.39 -9.74 20.25
C SER A 137 4.01 -10.26 19.85
N GLU A 138 3.46 -9.75 18.76
CA GLU A 138 2.15 -10.14 18.27
C GLU A 138 2.24 -11.43 17.44
N PRO A 139 1.51 -12.49 17.84
CA PRO A 139 1.56 -13.75 17.13
C PRO A 139 0.66 -13.74 15.90
N PHE A 140 1.15 -14.36 14.83
CA PHE A 140 0.35 -14.73 13.66
C PHE A 140 0.52 -16.23 13.39
N ASP A 141 -0.59 -16.89 13.10
CA ASP A 141 -0.68 -18.33 12.92
C ASP A 141 -1.01 -18.72 11.49
N LYS A 142 -0.45 -19.86 11.05
CA LYS A 142 -0.71 -20.44 9.72
C LYS A 142 -2.20 -20.59 9.42
N ALA A 143 -3.00 -20.93 10.44
CA ALA A 143 -4.45 -21.12 10.30
C ALA A 143 -5.18 -19.84 9.86
N GLN A 144 -4.65 -18.65 10.18
CA GLN A 144 -5.25 -17.40 9.74
C GLN A 144 -5.11 -17.21 8.22
N PHE A 145 -4.12 -17.84 7.59
CA PHE A 145 -3.82 -17.63 6.17
C PHE A 145 -4.29 -18.77 5.25
N ILE A 146 -4.69 -19.93 5.79
CA ILE A 146 -4.93 -21.14 4.99
C ILE A 146 -6.11 -20.99 4.01
N ASP A 147 -7.07 -20.14 4.38
CA ASP A 147 -8.29 -19.87 3.62
C ASP A 147 -8.27 -18.51 2.90
N VAL A 148 -7.10 -17.88 2.71
CA VAL A 148 -7.02 -16.62 1.95
C VAL A 148 -7.60 -16.84 0.56
N THR A 149 -8.69 -16.15 0.28
CA THR A 149 -9.42 -16.29 -0.99
C THR A 149 -8.90 -15.32 -2.04
N GLU A 150 -8.34 -14.18 -1.61
CA GLU A 150 -7.92 -13.12 -2.49
C GLU A 150 -6.42 -12.81 -2.39
N PHE A 151 -5.76 -12.82 -3.54
CA PHE A 151 -4.37 -12.42 -3.69
C PHE A 151 -4.27 -11.42 -4.83
N ILE A 152 -3.94 -10.18 -4.50
CA ILE A 152 -3.87 -9.08 -5.46
C ILE A 152 -2.45 -8.54 -5.59
N SER A 153 -2.19 -7.94 -6.73
CA SER A 153 -1.01 -7.15 -7.02
C SER A 153 -1.40 -5.68 -7.07
N ILE A 154 -0.64 -4.85 -6.35
CA ILE A 154 -0.92 -3.42 -6.13
C ILE A 154 0.29 -2.62 -6.61
N ALA A 155 0.09 -1.58 -7.41
CA ALA A 155 1.19 -0.71 -7.84
C ALA A 155 0.77 0.72 -8.18
N GLN A 156 1.73 1.55 -8.60
CA GLN A 156 1.47 2.93 -9.01
C GLN A 156 0.50 3.04 -10.20
N LYS A 157 -0.05 4.23 -10.41
CA LYS A 157 -0.91 4.62 -11.52
C LYS A 157 -0.36 4.18 -12.89
N GLY A 158 -1.25 3.67 -13.73
CA GLY A 158 -0.95 3.24 -15.09
C GLY A 158 -0.38 1.81 -15.16
N THR A 159 -0.47 1.05 -14.07
CA THR A 159 -0.03 -0.35 -14.01
C THR A 159 -1.17 -1.33 -14.22
N ALA A 160 -2.44 -0.90 -14.08
CA ALA A 160 -3.59 -1.75 -14.40
C ALA A 160 -3.53 -2.29 -15.84
N ARG A 161 -3.06 -1.47 -16.79
CA ARG A 161 -2.89 -1.88 -18.21
C ARG A 161 -1.91 -3.04 -18.43
N VAL A 162 -1.03 -3.31 -17.47
CA VAL A 162 -0.11 -4.46 -17.55
C VAL A 162 -0.60 -5.66 -16.74
N GLY A 163 -1.73 -5.54 -16.05
CA GLY A 163 -2.40 -6.62 -15.33
C GLY A 163 -2.17 -6.62 -13.82
N PHE A 164 -1.88 -5.46 -13.21
CA PHE A 164 -2.06 -5.30 -11.76
C PHE A 164 -3.55 -5.23 -11.42
N ASP A 165 -3.91 -5.74 -10.24
CA ASP A 165 -5.31 -5.85 -9.81
C ASP A 165 -5.82 -4.53 -9.20
N TYR A 166 -4.93 -3.78 -8.54
CA TYR A 166 -5.20 -2.45 -7.99
C TYR A 166 -4.10 -1.47 -8.40
N GLU A 167 -4.47 -0.23 -8.71
CA GLU A 167 -3.54 0.87 -8.92
C GLU A 167 -3.80 2.05 -7.99
N PHE A 168 -2.74 2.64 -7.45
CA PHE A 168 -2.83 3.90 -6.73
C PHE A 168 -3.19 5.04 -7.71
N ASP A 169 -3.79 6.11 -7.19
CA ASP A 169 -4.00 7.34 -7.94
C ASP A 169 -2.72 8.15 -8.21
N TYR A 170 -1.57 7.67 -7.69
CA TYR A 170 -0.26 8.29 -7.85
C TYR A 170 0.63 7.58 -8.82
N THR A 171 1.34 8.37 -9.61
CA THR A 171 2.50 7.93 -10.38
C THR A 171 3.66 7.51 -9.47
N LEU A 172 4.64 6.82 -10.05
CA LEU A 172 5.86 6.46 -9.31
C LEU A 172 6.60 7.70 -8.80
N ASP A 173 6.67 8.76 -9.60
CA ASP A 173 7.39 9.98 -9.23
C ASP A 173 6.74 10.70 -8.06
N GLU A 174 5.41 10.74 -8.01
CA GLU A 174 4.63 11.28 -6.89
C GLU A 174 4.87 10.49 -5.59
N LEU A 175 4.87 9.15 -5.65
CA LEU A 175 5.20 8.31 -4.50
C LEU A 175 6.64 8.52 -4.03
N MET A 176 7.58 8.72 -4.95
CA MET A 176 8.98 9.01 -4.60
C MET A 176 9.17 10.41 -4.02
N GLN A 177 8.38 11.39 -4.48
CA GLN A 177 8.34 12.72 -3.91
C GLN A 177 7.82 12.68 -2.46
N LEU A 178 6.67 12.04 -2.24
CA LEU A 178 6.10 11.84 -0.91
C LEU A 178 7.09 11.18 0.06
N ARG A 179 7.78 10.13 -0.41
CA ARG A 179 8.88 9.47 0.33
C ARG A 179 10.00 10.45 0.68
N ALA A 180 10.46 11.26 -0.28
CA ALA A 180 11.54 12.21 -0.08
C ALA A 180 11.17 13.29 0.94
N ASP A 181 9.93 13.77 0.90
CA ASP A 181 9.43 14.79 1.84
C ASP A 181 9.39 14.28 3.27
N ILE A 182 8.90 13.04 3.49
CA ILE A 182 8.91 12.42 4.82
C ILE A 182 10.35 12.21 5.31
N MET A 183 11.25 11.70 4.46
CA MET A 183 12.67 11.53 4.82
C MET A 183 13.34 12.86 5.18
N SER A 184 13.01 13.95 4.47
CA SER A 184 13.50 15.28 4.77
C SER A 184 13.04 15.76 6.15
N CYS A 185 11.75 15.58 6.46
CA CYS A 185 11.17 15.90 7.76
C CYS A 185 11.79 15.08 8.91
N GLN A 186 12.03 13.78 8.69
CA GLN A 186 12.73 12.92 9.66
C GLN A 186 14.18 13.39 9.89
N LYS A 187 14.86 13.84 8.83
CA LYS A 187 16.23 14.37 8.91
C LYS A 187 16.27 15.69 9.68
N SER A 188 15.33 16.60 9.45
CA SER A 188 15.25 17.88 10.19
C SER A 188 14.81 17.71 11.65
N GLY A 189 14.24 16.55 12.01
CA GLY A 189 13.75 16.26 13.36
C GLY A 189 12.33 16.75 13.62
N GLU A 190 11.61 17.17 12.58
CA GLU A 190 10.21 17.58 12.64
C GLU A 190 9.24 16.38 12.65
N CYS A 191 9.71 15.21 12.22
CA CYS A 191 8.94 13.97 12.13
C CYS A 191 9.61 12.82 12.91
N GLN A 192 8.79 11.86 13.34
CA GLN A 192 9.28 10.67 14.05
C GLN A 192 10.28 9.88 13.19
N ARG A 193 11.48 9.66 13.73
CA ARG A 193 12.53 8.85 13.10
C ARG A 193 12.28 7.35 13.29
N PRO A 194 12.79 6.50 12.38
CA PRO A 194 12.81 5.07 12.60
C PRO A 194 13.58 4.71 13.88
N GLN A 195 13.01 3.81 14.66
CA GLN A 195 13.63 3.20 15.85
C GLN A 195 14.51 2.02 15.46
#